data_AF-A0A7J4KDJ0-F1
#
_entry.id   AF-A0A7J4KDJ0-F1
#
_cell.length_a   1.000
_cell.length_b   1.000
_cell.length_c   1.000
_cell.angle_alpha   90.00
_cell.angle_beta   90.00
_cell.angle_gamma   90.00
#
_symmetry.space_group_name_H-M   'P 1'
#
loop_
_entity.id
_entity.type
_entity.pdbx_description
1 polymer ?
#
loop_
_entity_poly.entity_id
_entity_poly.type
_entity_poly.pdbx_seq_one_letter_code
_entity_poly.pdbx_strand_id
1 'polypeptide(L)' 'EIRDAAVRQFNLQRVDIVHRIGHLRVGENILLIVVAAGHRKEAFQGCEYILERIKERVPIWKKEYLADGHRWVKGHHP' A
#
# COMPACT_ATOMS: atom_id res chain seq x y z
N GLU A 1 -1.72 -13.37 1.66
CA GLU A 1 -0.68 -13.54 0.62
C GLU A 1 0.49 -12.56 0.73
N ILE A 2 0.38 -11.29 0.29
CA ILE A 2 1.51 -10.32 0.33
C ILE A 2 2.11 -10.21 1.73
N ARG A 3 1.25 -10.03 2.75
CA ARG A 3 1.63 -9.99 4.17
C ARG A 3 2.44 -11.22 4.57
N ASP A 4 1.91 -12.40 4.27
CA ASP A 4 2.48 -13.67 4.74
C ASP A 4 3.83 -13.95 4.06
N ALA A 5 3.97 -13.56 2.79
CA ALA A 5 5.24 -13.58 2.07
C ALA A 5 6.27 -12.64 2.72
N ALA A 6 5.88 -11.40 3.03
CA ALA A 6 6.76 -10.43 3.67
C ALA A 6 7.22 -10.90 5.06
N VAL A 7 6.31 -11.44 5.87
CA VAL A 7 6.62 -11.99 7.20
C VAL A 7 7.68 -13.07 7.11
N ARG A 8 7.54 -14.01 6.18
CA ARG A 8 8.50 -15.11 5.98
C ARG A 8 9.83 -14.63 5.43
N GLN A 9 9.81 -13.75 4.42
CA GLN A 9 11.01 -13.32 3.70
C GLN A 9 11.92 -12.43 4.54
N PHE A 10 11.35 -11.57 5.37
CA PHE A 10 12.10 -10.56 6.14
C PHE A 10 12.10 -10.83 7.65
N ASN A 11 11.60 -11.98 8.10
CA ASN A 11 11.51 -12.34 9.52
C ASN A 11 10.77 -11.26 10.35
N LEU A 12 9.63 -10.80 9.84
CA LEU A 12 8.82 -9.77 10.49
C LEU A 12 8.01 -10.40 11.64
N GLN A 13 7.89 -9.69 12.75
CA GLN A 13 7.11 -10.13 13.90
C GLN A 13 5.62 -9.89 13.70
N ARG A 14 5.27 -8.74 13.10
CA ARG A 14 3.88 -8.36 12.84
C ARG A 14 3.78 -7.44 11.65
N VAL A 15 2.69 -7.58 10.89
CA VAL A 15 2.34 -6.70 9.78
C VAL A 15 0.85 -6.44 9.80
N ASP A 16 0.45 -5.18 9.77
CA ASP A 16 -0.93 -4.73 9.59
C ASP A 16 -1.01 -3.78 8.38
N ILE A 17 -2.02 -3.97 7.53
CA ILE A 17 -2.19 -3.22 6.28
C ILE A 17 -3.63 -2.73 6.22
N VAL A 18 -3.81 -1.43 6.05
CA VAL A 18 -5.12 -0.79 5.90
C VAL A 18 -5.12 0.04 4.63
N HIS A 19 -6.03 -0.26 3.70
CA HIS A 19 -6.26 0.53 2.50
C HIS A 19 -7.67 1.10 2.55
N ARG A 20 -7.80 2.44 2.45
CA ARG A 20 -9.09 3.12 2.44
C ARG A 20 -9.75 3.02 1.06
N ILE A 21 -11.08 2.98 1.05
CA ILE A 21 -11.90 3.01 -0.16
C ILE A 21 -12.94 4.13 -0.06
N GLY A 22 -13.53 4.51 -1.19
CA GLY A 22 -14.53 5.57 -1.26
C GLY A 22 -13.93 6.93 -1.62
N HIS A 23 -14.62 8.00 -1.22
CA HIS A 23 -14.21 9.37 -1.52
C HIS A 23 -13.10 9.83 -0.56
N LEU A 24 -12.00 10.32 -1.15
CA LEU A 24 -10.85 10.87 -0.43
C LEU A 24 -10.56 12.27 -0.97
N ARG A 25 -10.35 13.23 -0.08
CA ARG A 25 -9.84 14.56 -0.39
C ARG A 25 -8.33 14.51 -0.61
N VAL A 26 -7.83 15.50 -1.35
CA VAL A 26 -6.39 15.68 -1.55
C VAL A 26 -5.70 15.83 -0.20
N GLY A 27 -4.61 15.09 0.00
CA GLY A 27 -3.85 15.07 1.25
C GLY A 27 -4.31 14.03 2.27
N GLU A 28 -5.44 13.34 2.05
CA GLU A 28 -5.86 12.26 2.93
C GLU A 28 -5.00 11.00 2.75
N ASN A 29 -4.71 10.32 3.87
CA ASN A 29 -4.06 9.02 3.84
C ASN A 29 -4.94 7.99 3.13
N ILE A 30 -4.37 7.25 2.18
CA ILE A 30 -5.06 6.19 1.43
C ILE A 30 -4.61 4.78 1.84
N LEU A 31 -3.36 4.63 2.27
CA LEU A 31 -2.73 3.36 2.62
C LEU A 31 -1.89 3.55 3.88
N LEU A 32 -2.05 2.65 4.83
CA LEU A 32 -1.20 2.52 6.01
C LEU A 32 -0.63 1.10 6.05
N ILE A 33 0.68 1.01 6.21
CA ILE A 33 1.41 -0.25 6.43
C ILE A 33 2.16 -0.10 7.74
N VAL A 34 1.91 -1.00 8.69
CA VAL A 34 2.62 -1.06 9.97
C VAL A 34 3.40 -2.36 10.02
N VAL A 35 4.70 -2.27 10.29
CA VAL A 35 5.60 -3.42 10.36
C VAL A 35 6.37 -3.39 11.68
N ALA A 36 6.38 -4.52 12.38
CA ALA A 36 7.23 -4.77 13.53
C ALA A 36 8.25 -5.85 13.19
N ALA A 37 9.52 -5.62 13.55
CA ALA A 37 10.61 -6.57 13.38
C ALA A 37 11.64 -6.40 14.50
N GLY A 38 12.49 -7.41 14.69
CA GLY A 38 13.54 -7.38 15.72
C GLY A 38 14.58 -6.27 15.50
N HIS A 39 14.85 -5.90 14.25
CA HIS A 39 15.68 -4.74 13.93
C HIS A 39 15.07 -3.91 12.79
N ARG A 40 15.51 -2.65 12.71
CA ARG A 40 14.94 -1.67 11.79
C ARG A 40 15.12 -2.04 10.31
N LYS A 41 16.19 -2.75 9.96
CA LYS A 41 16.53 -3.06 8.56
C LYS A 41 15.45 -3.93 7.93
N GLU A 42 15.07 -4.99 8.63
CA GLU A 42 14.01 -5.93 8.27
C GLU A 42 12.68 -5.22 8.17
N ALA A 43 12.35 -4.34 9.13
CA ALA A 43 11.11 -3.58 9.11
C ALA A 43 11.00 -2.68 7.86
N PHE A 44 12.06 -1.95 7.52
CA PHE A 44 12.06 -1.09 6.33
C PHE A 44 11.95 -1.90 5.04
N GLN A 45 12.74 -2.96 4.89
CA GLN A 45 12.73 -3.82 3.70
C GLN A 45 11.38 -4.53 3.51
N GLY A 46 10.79 -5.02 4.60
CA GLY A 46 9.48 -5.65 4.59
C GLY A 46 8.37 -4.67 4.22
N CYS A 47 8.40 -3.45 4.77
CA CYS A 47 7.42 -2.41 4.46
C CYS A 47 7.47 -1.99 2.98
N GLU A 48 8.68 -1.77 2.45
CA GLU A 48 8.90 -1.44 1.04
C GLU A 48 8.41 -2.57 0.13
N TYR A 49 8.77 -3.82 0.42
CA TYR A 49 8.28 -4.98 -0.33
C TYR A 49 6.75 -5.02 -0.37
N ILE A 50 6.07 -4.83 0.77
CA ILE A 50 4.61 -4.84 0.83
C ILE A 50 4.01 -3.76 -0.06
N LEU A 51 4.54 -2.52 0.01
CA LEU A 51 4.06 -1.41 -0.80
C LEU A 51 4.17 -1.72 -2.30
N GLU A 52 5.31 -2.23 -2.74
CA GLU A 52 5.55 -2.54 -4.15
C GLU A 52 4.70 -3.72 -4.63
N ARG A 53 4.52 -4.78 -3.82
CA ARG A 53 3.58 -5.85 -4.18
C ARG A 53 2.13 -5.36 -4.24
N ILE A 54 1.72 -4.45 -3.36
CA ILE A 54 0.37 -3.88 -3.40
C ILE A 54 0.17 -3.11 -4.70
N LYS A 55 1.12 -2.24 -5.07
CA LYS A 55 1.04 -1.50 -6.32
C LYS A 55 0.97 -2.47 -7.50
N GLU A 56 1.87 -3.43 -7.62
CA GLU A 56 1.92 -4.33 -8.80
C GLU A 56 0.69 -5.24 -8.93
N ARG A 57 0.20 -5.80 -7.82
CA ARG A 57 -0.78 -6.91 -7.85
C ARG A 57 -2.20 -6.52 -7.50
N VAL A 58 -2.40 -5.48 -6.69
CA VAL A 58 -3.74 -5.12 -6.23
C VAL A 58 -4.33 -4.17 -7.26
N PRO A 59 -5.48 -4.51 -7.85
CA PRO A 59 -6.08 -3.68 -8.87
C PRO A 59 -6.75 -2.46 -8.20
N ILE A 60 -5.97 -1.40 -7.99
CA ILE A 60 -6.41 -0.15 -7.39
C ILE A 60 -6.69 0.85 -8.52
N TRP A 61 -7.95 1.24 -8.65
CA TRP A 61 -8.39 2.29 -9.56
C TRP A 61 -8.76 3.53 -8.76
N LYS A 62 -8.36 4.71 -9.26
CA LYS A 62 -8.76 5.99 -8.68
C LYS A 62 -9.69 6.70 -9.66
N LYS A 63 -10.84 7.17 -9.15
CA LYS A 63 -11.73 8.05 -9.91
C LYS A 63 -11.44 9.47 -9.47
N GLU A 64 -10.84 10.24 -10.37
CA GLU A 64 -10.56 11.65 -10.14
C GLU A 64 -11.81 12.47 -10.48
N TYR A 65 -12.21 13.35 -9.56
CA TYR A 65 -13.28 14.32 -9.76
C TYR A 65 -12.64 15.70 -9.99
N LEU A 66 -12.91 16.29 -11.15
CA LEU A 66 -12.38 17.55 -11.63
C LEU A 66 -13.54 18.55 -11.80
N ALA A 67 -13.22 19.82 -12.00
CA ALA A 67 -14.24 20.87 -12.20
C ALA A 67 -15.12 20.61 -13.45
N ASP A 68 -14.55 19.95 -14.47
CA ASP A 68 -15.16 19.68 -15.77
C ASP A 68 -15.64 18.22 -15.95
N GLY A 69 -15.58 17.39 -14.90
CA GLY A 69 -16.08 16.02 -14.97
C GLY A 69 -15.33 15.04 -14.08
N HIS A 70 -15.25 13.79 -14.52
CA HIS A 70 -14.52 12.75 -13.80
C HIS A 70 -13.86 11.75 -14.75
N ARG A 71 -12.74 11.19 -14.34
CA ARG A 71 -12.02 10.17 -15.11
C ARG A 71 -11.48 9.07 -14.22
N TRP A 72 -11.41 7.86 -14.76
CA TRP A 72 -10.72 6.75 -14.12
C TRP A 72 -9.25 6.80 -14.50
N VAL A 73 -8.38 6.82 -13.49
CA VAL A 73 -6.95 6.67 -13.66
C VAL A 73 -6.52 5.30 -13.12
N LYS A 74 -5.73 4.58 -13.91
CA LYS A 74 -5.06 3.36 -13.46
C LYS A 74 -3.96 3.76 -12.48
N GLY A 75 -3.76 3.00 -11.40
CA GLY A 75 -2.59 3.18 -10.55
C GLY A 75 -1.31 3.13 -11.40
N HIS A 76 -0.54 4.21 -11.40
CA HIS A 76 0.76 4.24 -12.08
C HIS A 76 1.76 3.42 -11.25
N HIS A 77 2.48 2.50 -11.90
CA HIS A 77 3.70 1.91 -11.35
C HIS A 77 4.86 2.75 -11.91
N PRO A 78 5.64 3.45 -11.07
CA PRO A 78 6.90 4.04 -11.53
C PRO A 78 7.88 2.95 -12.01
#